data_AF-A0A9D2S454-F1
#
_entry.id   AF-A0A9D2S454-F1
#
_cell.length_a   1.000
_cell.length_b   1.000
_cell.length_c   1.000
_cell.angle_alpha   90.00
_cell.angle_beta   90.00
_cell.angle_gamma   90.00
#
_symmetry.space_group_name_H-M   'P 1'
#
loop_
_entity.id
_entity.type
_entity.pdbx_description
1 polymer ?
#
loop_
_entity_poly.entity_id
_entity_poly.type
_entity_poly.pdbx_seq_one_letter_code
_entity_poly.pdbx_strand_id
1 'polypeptide(L)'
;MFCALPAHMARTGYGRVFLYCLGLAAALFAPHCIVDALNGGFFHYAGDFNDQMIPFYAYANAFIKQGGSFSWATDLGSGFINAYSYYCLGSPFFWLTLLVPARWMPFTMVPMLCLKFAVAGGGAFLWMRRWTKKDEWAIVGAVLYAFCGFNLYNVFFYFFLDSAALFPYMLAALDEAVLDGKYGRFPLWAALNLLTNYFFFAGQAVFLILYFTCLCVGRIYKLTPRLFGRLAFETILGCAAGCALLIPAVFSLLQNPRTIDPFEGYGYLVYGSSQQVPAILASAFLMPDAPYLTDLFDGGITKWTSLSAYLPVVGITGGLVFCRVRRRHPFAAVLKICLVCALVPALNSAFYALNSSYYARWFYMPLLLLCAASCMVLQRESLRRTEFRRALRIITLCTLATAAFALVPNRDEEGNFLLGVVDNQWRFWALFLVSAIGLGLFWLLLRRGRKAPQRFAGLLLAGVVGFSFFYGSVHISIAKYGQWQHDLEYPQRTWGEVS
;
A
#
# COMPACT_ATOMS: atom_id res chain seq x y z
N MET A 1 28.79 -5.41 -5.22
CA MET A 1 28.70 -6.66 -4.42
C MET A 1 27.24 -7.09 -4.21
N PHE A 2 26.45 -7.22 -5.27
CA PHE A 2 25.07 -7.75 -5.24
C PHE A 2 24.78 -8.47 -6.55
N CYS A 3 25.34 -9.67 -6.70
CA CYS A 3 24.89 -10.69 -7.64
C CYS A 3 25.13 -12.02 -6.94
N ALA A 4 24.11 -12.86 -6.93
CA ALA A 4 23.92 -14.04 -6.08
C ALA A 4 23.54 -13.73 -4.61
N LEU A 5 22.23 -13.67 -4.36
CA LEU A 5 21.69 -13.96 -3.02
C LEU A 5 22.22 -15.34 -2.59
N PRO A 6 22.95 -15.47 -1.46
CA PRO A 6 23.50 -16.75 -1.04
C PRO A 6 22.41 -17.80 -0.88
N ALA A 7 22.64 -19.02 -1.37
CA ALA A 7 21.71 -20.16 -1.25
C ALA A 7 21.24 -20.43 0.20
N HIS A 8 21.98 -19.93 1.20
CA HIS A 8 21.61 -19.93 2.60
C HIS A 8 20.38 -19.06 2.92
N MET A 9 20.18 -17.90 2.27
CA MET A 9 19.01 -17.04 2.50
C MET A 9 17.71 -17.73 2.07
N ALA A 10 17.72 -18.49 0.97
CA ALA A 10 16.55 -19.26 0.51
C ALA A 10 16.07 -20.32 1.52
N ARG A 11 16.94 -20.73 2.47
CA ARG A 11 16.56 -21.69 3.54
C ARG A 11 15.78 -21.01 4.67
N THR A 12 15.96 -19.71 4.88
CA THR A 12 15.25 -18.93 5.91
C THR A 12 13.83 -18.56 5.47
N GLY A 13 12.90 -18.41 6.42
CA GLY A 13 11.53 -17.97 6.12
C GLY A 13 11.48 -16.61 5.41
N TYR A 14 12.39 -15.69 5.77
CA TYR A 14 12.52 -14.38 5.13
C TYR A 14 12.92 -14.49 3.65
N GLY A 15 13.98 -15.24 3.34
CA GLY A 15 14.44 -15.37 1.96
C GLY A 15 13.41 -16.05 1.05
N ARG A 16 12.62 -16.99 1.59
CA ARG A 16 11.48 -17.58 0.84
C ARG A 16 10.44 -16.52 0.49
N VAL A 17 10.02 -15.70 1.46
CA VAL A 17 9.04 -14.63 1.23
C VAL A 17 9.56 -13.61 0.24
N PHE A 18 10.81 -13.17 0.42
CA PHE A 18 11.46 -12.22 -0.48
C PHE A 18 11.44 -12.75 -1.93
N LEU A 19 11.84 -14.00 -2.14
CA LEU A 19 11.84 -14.63 -3.47
C LEU A 19 10.42 -14.85 -4.02
N TYR A 20 9.45 -15.24 -3.19
CA TYR A 20 8.06 -15.38 -3.63
C TYR A 20 7.47 -14.04 -4.08
N CYS A 21 7.68 -12.98 -3.31
CA CYS A 21 7.20 -11.65 -3.67
C CYS A 21 7.94 -11.09 -4.88
N LEU A 22 9.26 -11.27 -4.97
CA LEU A 22 10.05 -10.85 -6.12
C LEU A 22 9.60 -11.59 -7.40
N GLY A 23 9.46 -12.91 -7.33
CA GLY A 23 9.05 -13.74 -8.45
C GLY A 23 7.61 -13.47 -8.89
N LEU A 24 6.68 -13.28 -7.95
CA LEU A 24 5.29 -12.92 -8.26
C LEU A 24 5.20 -11.52 -8.88
N ALA A 25 5.94 -10.53 -8.36
CA ALA A 25 5.97 -9.19 -8.96
C ALA A 25 6.58 -9.24 -10.36
N ALA A 26 7.69 -9.96 -10.56
CA ALA A 26 8.29 -10.15 -11.88
C ALA A 26 7.31 -10.83 -12.85
N ALA A 27 6.62 -11.89 -12.42
CA ALA A 27 5.60 -12.56 -13.24
C ALA A 27 4.43 -11.63 -13.58
N LEU A 28 4.04 -10.75 -12.65
CA LEU A 28 2.98 -9.78 -12.85
C LEU A 28 3.36 -8.71 -13.89
N PHE A 29 4.56 -8.13 -13.80
CA PHE A 29 4.96 -7.03 -14.68
C PHE A 29 5.56 -7.50 -16.02
N ALA A 30 6.24 -8.64 -16.07
CA ALA A 30 6.97 -9.09 -17.26
C ALA A 30 6.12 -9.18 -18.53
N PRO A 31 4.90 -9.74 -18.53
CA PRO A 31 4.06 -9.77 -19.74
C PRO A 31 3.80 -8.37 -20.31
N HIS A 32 3.53 -7.40 -19.43
CA HIS A 32 3.30 -6.02 -19.84
C HIS A 32 4.57 -5.36 -20.38
N CYS A 33 5.73 -5.61 -19.75
CA CYS A 33 7.02 -5.13 -20.27
C CYS A 33 7.34 -5.72 -21.65
N ILE A 34 7.06 -7.01 -21.86
CA ILE A 34 7.32 -7.68 -23.14
C ILE A 34 6.44 -7.10 -24.24
N VAL A 35 5.14 -6.91 -23.97
CA VAL A 35 4.22 -6.30 -24.95
C VAL A 35 4.68 -4.88 -25.33
N ASP A 36 5.04 -4.05 -24.35
CA ASP A 36 5.52 -2.69 -24.65
C ASP A 36 6.85 -2.71 -25.40
N ALA A 37 7.76 -3.63 -25.06
CA ALA A 37 9.04 -3.79 -25.75
C ALA A 37 8.87 -4.25 -27.21
N LEU A 38 7.91 -5.15 -27.49
CA LEU A 38 7.58 -5.55 -28.86
C LEU A 38 7.01 -4.40 -29.70
N ASN A 39 6.42 -3.40 -29.05
CA ASN A 39 5.96 -2.16 -29.69
C ASN A 39 7.06 -1.07 -29.74
N GLY A 40 8.32 -1.41 -29.44
CA GLY A 40 9.46 -0.48 -29.49
C GLY A 40 9.59 0.44 -28.27
N GLY A 41 8.95 0.11 -27.14
CA GLY A 41 8.93 0.92 -25.93
C GLY A 41 9.50 0.23 -24.68
N PHE A 42 9.21 0.83 -23.53
CA PHE A 42 9.49 0.29 -22.20
C PHE A 42 8.17 0.16 -21.43
N PHE A 43 8.20 -0.41 -20.22
CA PHE A 43 7.00 -0.52 -19.39
C PHE A 43 6.34 0.83 -19.13
N HIS A 44 5.17 1.02 -19.72
CA HIS A 44 4.49 2.30 -19.76
C HIS A 44 3.12 2.19 -19.10
N TYR A 45 2.90 2.81 -17.94
CA TYR A 45 1.71 2.55 -17.12
C TYR A 45 0.59 3.56 -17.33
N ALA A 46 0.60 4.66 -16.57
CA ALA A 46 -0.40 5.73 -16.63
C ALA A 46 0.05 6.95 -15.79
N GLY A 47 -0.37 8.15 -16.19
CA GLY A 47 -0.29 9.43 -15.46
C GLY A 47 1.04 9.68 -14.75
N ASP A 48 1.02 10.01 -13.45
CA ASP A 48 2.23 10.38 -12.68
C ASP A 48 3.37 9.36 -12.80
N PHE A 49 3.09 8.06 -12.92
CA PHE A 49 4.14 7.06 -13.13
C PHE A 49 4.94 7.36 -14.40
N ASN A 50 4.25 7.66 -15.49
CA ASN A 50 4.85 7.97 -16.78
C ASN A 50 5.41 9.39 -16.76
N ASP A 51 4.54 10.38 -16.54
CA ASP A 51 4.82 11.79 -16.78
C ASP A 51 5.79 12.42 -15.78
N GLN A 52 5.85 11.89 -14.55
CA GLN A 52 6.65 12.47 -13.48
C GLN A 52 7.72 11.50 -13.00
N MET A 53 7.36 10.26 -12.65
CA MET A 53 8.29 9.39 -11.92
C MET A 53 9.46 8.93 -12.77
N ILE A 54 9.24 8.52 -14.02
CA ILE A 54 10.33 8.12 -14.92
C ILE A 54 11.27 9.30 -15.21
N PRO A 55 10.79 10.48 -15.66
CA PRO A 55 11.64 11.65 -15.89
C PRO A 55 12.35 12.14 -14.62
N PHE A 56 11.67 12.22 -13.47
CA PHE A 56 12.29 12.68 -12.23
C PHE A 56 13.43 11.77 -11.80
N TYR A 57 13.25 10.45 -11.86
CA TYR A 57 14.29 9.50 -11.51
C TYR A 57 15.48 9.59 -12.47
N ALA A 58 15.23 9.69 -13.77
CA ALA A 58 16.29 9.79 -14.77
C ALA A 58 17.07 11.10 -14.65
N TYR A 59 16.36 12.22 -14.50
CA TYR A 59 16.95 13.54 -14.30
C TYR A 59 17.78 13.56 -13.02
N ALA A 60 17.21 13.16 -11.88
CA ALA A 60 17.93 13.15 -10.61
C ALA A 60 19.16 12.23 -10.63
N ASN A 61 19.07 11.07 -11.31
CA ASN A 61 20.20 10.17 -11.51
C ASN A 61 21.33 10.83 -12.31
N ALA A 62 21.01 11.46 -13.45
CA ALA A 62 21.99 12.18 -14.26
C ALA A 62 22.58 13.37 -13.53
N PHE A 63 21.74 14.15 -12.86
CA PHE A 63 22.10 15.39 -12.17
C PHE A 63 23.07 15.13 -11.01
N ILE A 64 22.83 14.10 -10.20
CA ILE A 64 23.77 13.66 -9.14
C ILE A 64 25.11 13.25 -9.75
N LYS A 65 25.10 12.48 -10.85
CA LYS A 65 26.33 12.01 -11.50
C LYS A 65 27.14 13.14 -12.13
N GLN A 66 26.48 14.23 -12.53
CA GLN A 66 27.12 15.43 -13.08
C GLN A 66 27.57 16.40 -11.98
N GLY A 67 27.20 16.17 -10.71
CA GLY A 67 27.59 17.04 -9.59
C GLY A 67 26.84 18.37 -9.54
N GLY A 68 25.62 18.43 -10.12
CA GLY A 68 24.80 19.64 -10.09
C GLY A 68 24.22 19.94 -8.72
N SER A 69 23.97 21.23 -8.43
CA SER A 69 23.35 21.69 -7.17
C SER A 69 22.06 22.50 -7.37
N PHE A 70 21.94 23.21 -8.50
CA PHE A 70 20.77 24.01 -8.88
C PHE A 70 20.24 23.62 -10.25
N SER A 71 18.93 23.40 -10.35
CA SER A 71 18.27 22.92 -11.56
C SER A 71 17.46 24.03 -12.21
N TRP A 72 17.83 24.44 -13.42
CA TRP A 72 17.01 25.32 -14.27
C TRP A 72 15.92 24.56 -15.04
N ALA A 73 15.98 23.23 -15.07
CA ALA A 73 15.00 22.38 -15.72
C ALA A 73 13.79 22.05 -14.84
N THR A 74 13.77 22.52 -13.58
CA THR A 74 12.69 22.27 -12.62
C THR A 74 11.97 23.56 -12.30
N ASP A 75 10.68 23.63 -12.60
CA ASP A 75 9.83 24.83 -12.46
C ASP A 75 10.47 26.07 -13.10
N LEU A 76 10.57 27.19 -12.36
CA LEU A 76 11.24 28.43 -12.79
C LEU A 76 12.73 28.47 -12.38
N GLY A 77 13.29 27.32 -11.99
CA GLY A 77 14.59 27.19 -11.33
C GLY A 77 14.42 26.82 -9.87
N SER A 78 15.02 25.70 -9.45
CA SER A 78 14.91 25.21 -8.07
C SER A 78 16.20 24.55 -7.58
N GLY A 79 16.45 24.67 -6.28
CA GLY A 79 17.52 23.93 -5.62
C GLY A 79 17.22 22.43 -5.67
N PHE A 80 18.19 21.62 -6.12
CA PHE A 80 17.98 20.20 -6.40
C PHE A 80 17.49 19.42 -5.17
N ILE A 81 18.05 19.70 -3.99
CA ILE A 81 17.64 19.04 -2.75
C ILE A 81 16.19 19.36 -2.42
N ASN A 82 15.74 20.61 -2.58
CA ASN A 82 14.37 21.00 -2.27
C ASN A 82 13.36 20.36 -3.23
N ALA A 83 13.67 20.35 -4.52
CA ALA A 83 12.81 19.77 -5.54
C ALA A 83 12.65 18.24 -5.41
N TYR A 84 13.74 17.51 -5.13
CA TYR A 84 13.76 16.04 -5.23
C TYR A 84 13.77 15.32 -3.88
N SER A 85 13.85 16.02 -2.75
CA SER A 85 13.79 15.42 -1.40
C SER A 85 12.47 14.73 -1.11
N TYR A 86 11.35 15.27 -1.59
CA TYR A 86 10.04 14.64 -1.45
C TYR A 86 9.86 13.39 -2.32
N TYR A 87 10.45 13.38 -3.52
CA TYR A 87 10.17 12.37 -4.55
C TYR A 87 11.15 11.20 -4.59
N CYS A 88 12.46 11.44 -4.39
CA CYS A 88 13.45 10.38 -4.61
C CYS A 88 14.71 10.43 -3.73
N LEU A 89 15.21 11.60 -3.31
CA LEU A 89 16.54 11.66 -2.65
C LEU A 89 16.61 10.92 -1.32
N GLY A 90 15.50 10.81 -0.60
CA GLY A 90 15.45 10.03 0.64
C GLY A 90 15.30 8.52 0.43
N SER A 91 14.93 8.09 -0.78
CA SER A 91 14.55 6.70 -1.05
C SER A 91 15.77 5.81 -1.22
N PRO A 92 15.93 4.74 -0.42
CA PRO A 92 17.01 3.77 -0.63
C PRO A 92 16.90 3.09 -2.00
N PHE A 93 15.69 2.97 -2.56
CA PHE A 93 15.47 2.39 -3.89
C PHE A 93 15.97 3.30 -5.00
N PHE A 94 15.82 4.62 -4.86
CA PHE A 94 16.39 5.58 -5.81
C PHE A 94 17.93 5.49 -5.84
N TRP A 95 18.58 5.42 -4.67
CA TRP A 95 20.05 5.32 -4.62
C TRP A 95 20.59 4.06 -5.31
N LEU A 96 19.84 2.94 -5.27
CA LEU A 96 20.20 1.74 -6.03
C LEU A 96 20.19 1.99 -7.55
N THR A 97 19.34 2.89 -8.05
CA THR A 97 19.30 3.22 -9.49
C THR A 97 20.57 3.95 -9.96
N LEU A 98 21.36 4.56 -9.07
CA LEU A 98 22.62 5.22 -9.47
C LEU A 98 23.62 4.23 -10.08
N LEU A 99 23.51 2.94 -9.78
CA LEU A 99 24.30 1.87 -10.40
C LEU A 99 24.03 1.74 -11.91
N VAL A 100 22.91 2.29 -12.39
CA VAL A 100 22.45 2.19 -13.77
C VAL A 100 22.51 3.58 -14.44
N PRO A 101 22.93 3.70 -15.71
CA PRO A 101 22.91 4.98 -16.42
C PRO A 101 21.50 5.57 -16.53
N ALA A 102 21.37 6.90 -16.47
CA ALA A 102 20.07 7.58 -16.51
C ALA A 102 19.20 7.22 -17.74
N ARG A 103 19.82 6.99 -18.91
CA ARG A 103 19.11 6.55 -20.13
C ARG A 103 18.40 5.19 -20.00
N TRP A 104 18.83 4.34 -19.06
CA TRP A 104 18.21 3.04 -18.76
C TRP A 104 17.16 3.13 -17.66
N MET A 105 16.84 4.33 -17.17
CA MET A 105 15.86 4.52 -16.09
C MET A 105 14.48 3.95 -16.42
N PRO A 106 13.92 4.14 -17.63
CA PRO A 106 12.62 3.58 -17.96
C PRO A 106 12.55 2.05 -17.77
N PHE A 107 13.63 1.34 -18.12
CA PHE A 107 13.77 -0.11 -17.92
C PHE A 107 14.04 -0.52 -16.47
N THR A 108 14.55 0.40 -15.65
CA THR A 108 14.94 0.14 -14.25
C THR A 108 13.76 0.24 -13.29
N MET A 109 12.70 0.98 -13.66
CA MET A 109 11.54 1.19 -12.80
C MET A 109 10.85 -0.11 -12.39
N VAL A 110 10.63 -1.05 -13.32
CA VAL A 110 9.95 -2.33 -13.01
C VAL A 110 10.80 -3.26 -12.14
N PRO A 111 12.10 -3.49 -12.40
CA PRO A 111 12.97 -4.20 -11.46
C PRO A 111 12.93 -3.60 -10.05
N MET A 112 12.91 -2.27 -9.93
CA MET A 112 12.79 -1.60 -8.64
C MET A 112 11.40 -1.78 -8.01
N LEU A 113 10.30 -1.75 -8.77
CA LEU A 113 8.98 -2.14 -8.27
C LEU A 113 9.01 -3.57 -7.70
N CYS A 114 9.56 -4.53 -8.44
CA CYS A 114 9.67 -5.91 -7.98
C CYS A 114 10.45 -6.00 -6.66
N LEU A 115 11.53 -5.22 -6.54
CA LEU A 115 12.30 -5.12 -5.31
C LEU A 115 11.49 -4.50 -4.15
N LYS A 116 10.73 -3.43 -4.40
CA LYS A 116 9.85 -2.81 -3.38
C LYS A 116 8.81 -3.80 -2.84
N PHE A 117 8.16 -4.57 -3.72
CA PHE A 117 7.21 -5.63 -3.31
C PHE A 117 7.91 -6.74 -2.51
N ALA A 118 9.13 -7.13 -2.89
CA ALA A 118 9.92 -8.11 -2.17
C ALA A 118 10.33 -7.64 -0.77
N VAL A 119 10.76 -6.37 -0.64
CA VAL A 119 11.11 -5.74 0.64
C VAL A 119 9.86 -5.59 1.52
N ALA A 120 8.72 -5.13 0.96
CA ALA A 120 7.45 -5.04 1.68
C ALA A 120 7.03 -6.40 2.28
N GLY A 121 7.10 -7.46 1.48
CA GLY A 121 6.82 -8.82 1.95
C GLY A 121 7.82 -9.29 3.00
N GLY A 122 9.11 -9.09 2.76
CA GLY A 122 10.16 -9.45 3.70
C GLY A 122 9.97 -8.81 5.08
N GLY A 123 9.76 -7.49 5.12
CA GLY A 123 9.50 -6.74 6.35
C GLY A 123 8.23 -7.21 7.04
N ALA A 124 7.15 -7.42 6.28
CA ALA A 124 5.90 -7.95 6.81
C ALA A 124 6.09 -9.32 7.47
N PHE A 125 6.88 -10.22 6.86
CA PHE A 125 7.21 -11.52 7.46
C PHE A 125 7.98 -11.38 8.78
N LEU A 126 9.00 -10.50 8.82
CA LEU A 126 9.80 -10.27 10.03
C LEU A 126 8.97 -9.76 11.20
N TRP A 127 8.00 -8.90 10.92
CA TRP A 127 7.06 -8.43 11.94
C TRP A 127 6.03 -9.51 12.31
N MET A 128 5.36 -10.11 11.33
CA MET A 128 4.25 -11.05 11.55
C MET A 128 4.66 -12.35 12.25
N ARG A 129 5.90 -12.82 12.06
CA ARG A 129 6.36 -14.07 12.67
C ARG A 129 6.27 -14.06 14.20
N ARG A 130 6.32 -12.89 14.84
CA ARG A 130 6.10 -12.73 16.29
C ARG A 130 4.66 -13.07 16.70
N TRP A 131 3.70 -12.77 15.83
CA TRP A 131 2.27 -12.82 16.13
C TRP A 131 1.62 -14.15 15.69
N THR A 132 2.22 -14.83 14.71
CA THR A 132 1.76 -16.13 14.22
C THR A 132 2.45 -17.30 14.94
N LYS A 133 1.77 -18.45 15.06
CA LYS A 133 2.34 -19.64 15.74
C LYS A 133 3.33 -20.42 14.88
N LYS A 134 3.19 -20.36 13.55
CA LYS A 134 4.07 -21.04 12.59
C LYS A 134 4.47 -20.07 11.50
N ASP A 135 5.72 -20.18 11.05
CA ASP A 135 6.28 -19.34 9.99
C ASP A 135 5.45 -19.40 8.70
N GLU A 136 4.86 -20.56 8.35
CA GLU A 136 3.98 -20.69 7.18
C GLU A 136 2.83 -19.66 7.14
N TRP A 137 2.28 -19.32 8.30
CA TRP A 137 1.21 -18.31 8.40
C TRP A 137 1.75 -16.88 8.27
N ALA A 138 2.94 -16.61 8.76
CA ALA A 138 3.62 -15.33 8.51
C ALA A 138 3.96 -15.17 7.03
N ILE A 139 4.35 -16.25 6.33
CA ILE A 139 4.60 -16.24 4.87
C ILE A 139 3.31 -15.85 4.12
N VAL A 140 2.18 -16.49 4.44
CA VAL A 140 0.88 -16.13 3.84
C VAL A 140 0.53 -14.66 4.09
N GLY A 141 0.64 -14.20 5.34
CA GLY A 141 0.33 -12.82 5.70
C GLY A 141 1.24 -11.79 5.02
N ALA A 142 2.52 -12.13 4.85
CA ALA A 142 3.49 -11.28 4.18
C ALA A 142 3.20 -11.11 2.68
N VAL A 143 2.85 -12.20 1.98
CA VAL A 143 2.45 -12.13 0.56
C VAL A 143 1.13 -11.37 0.41
N LEU A 144 0.16 -11.59 1.32
CA LEU A 144 -1.09 -10.81 1.36
C LEU A 144 -0.84 -9.30 1.51
N TYR A 145 0.12 -8.90 2.36
CA TYR A 145 0.48 -7.51 2.54
C TYR A 145 1.18 -6.93 1.31
N ALA A 146 2.19 -7.64 0.78
CA ALA A 146 2.94 -7.18 -0.39
C ALA A 146 2.03 -6.93 -1.59
N PHE A 147 1.07 -7.82 -1.82
CA PHE A 147 0.08 -7.72 -2.89
C PHE A 147 -1.31 -7.41 -2.33
N CYS A 148 -1.42 -6.44 -1.41
CA CYS A 148 -2.73 -5.90 -1.06
C CYS A 148 -3.22 -4.90 -2.12
N GLY A 149 -4.51 -4.58 -2.11
CA GLY A 149 -5.09 -3.61 -3.05
C GLY A 149 -4.40 -2.24 -2.97
N PHE A 150 -3.99 -1.81 -1.78
CA PHE A 150 -3.24 -0.57 -1.60
C PHE A 150 -1.92 -0.56 -2.39
N ASN A 151 -1.09 -1.59 -2.28
CA ASN A 151 0.20 -1.60 -2.96
C ASN A 151 0.04 -1.65 -4.49
N LEU A 152 -0.94 -2.40 -5.01
CA LEU A 152 -1.18 -2.41 -6.46
C LEU A 152 -1.74 -1.08 -6.98
N TYR A 153 -2.69 -0.47 -6.26
CA TYR A 153 -3.20 0.85 -6.62
C TYR A 153 -2.05 1.88 -6.69
N ASN A 154 -1.11 1.81 -5.75
CA ASN A 154 0.01 2.74 -5.67
C ASN A 154 1.19 2.38 -6.58
N VAL A 155 1.06 1.41 -7.50
CA VAL A 155 2.02 1.28 -8.62
C VAL A 155 2.05 2.58 -9.43
N PHE A 156 0.91 3.26 -9.55
CA PHE A 156 0.81 4.59 -10.12
C PHE A 156 1.67 5.63 -9.37
N PHE A 157 1.60 5.62 -8.04
CA PHE A 157 2.38 6.51 -7.17
C PHE A 157 3.69 5.84 -6.73
N TYR A 158 4.63 5.72 -7.67
CA TYR A 158 5.84 4.91 -7.52
C TYR A 158 6.60 5.05 -6.19
N PHE A 159 6.76 6.27 -5.68
CA PHE A 159 7.52 6.53 -4.44
C PHE A 159 6.69 6.31 -3.16
N PHE A 160 5.35 6.29 -3.21
CA PHE A 160 4.52 5.93 -2.05
C PHE A 160 4.75 4.48 -1.60
N LEU A 161 5.12 3.61 -2.55
CA LEU A 161 5.48 2.23 -2.27
C LEU A 161 6.74 2.10 -1.40
N ASP A 162 7.59 3.12 -1.34
CA ASP A 162 8.78 3.10 -0.48
C ASP A 162 8.37 3.10 0.99
N SER A 163 7.43 3.98 1.35
CA SER A 163 6.87 4.04 2.70
C SER A 163 6.14 2.74 3.07
N ALA A 164 5.37 2.16 2.15
CA ALA A 164 4.69 0.88 2.37
C ALA A 164 5.68 -0.29 2.52
N ALA A 165 6.82 -0.26 1.80
CA ALA A 165 7.84 -1.30 1.86
C ALA A 165 8.69 -1.24 3.14
N LEU A 166 9.02 -0.03 3.62
CA LEU A 166 9.92 0.18 4.76
C LEU A 166 9.20 0.19 6.12
N PHE A 167 7.92 0.55 6.16
CA PHE A 167 7.14 0.63 7.39
C PHE A 167 7.12 -0.67 8.22
N PRO A 168 6.94 -1.88 7.64
CA PRO A 168 6.94 -3.11 8.42
C PRO A 168 8.24 -3.33 9.21
N TYR A 169 9.38 -2.87 8.69
CA TYR A 169 10.66 -2.96 9.40
C TYR A 169 10.74 -1.99 10.57
N MET A 170 10.20 -0.78 10.42
CA MET A 170 10.08 0.18 11.52
C MET A 170 9.17 -0.34 12.63
N LEU A 171 8.02 -0.93 12.27
CA LEU A 171 7.11 -1.53 13.23
C LEU A 171 7.75 -2.76 13.93
N ALA A 172 8.45 -3.60 13.18
CA ALA A 172 9.24 -4.70 13.75
C ALA A 172 10.30 -4.20 14.73
N ALA A 173 11.03 -3.12 14.39
CA ALA A 173 12.05 -2.56 15.24
C ALA A 173 11.47 -1.96 16.53
N LEU A 174 10.28 -1.34 16.46
CA LEU A 174 9.55 -0.88 17.65
C LEU A 174 9.18 -2.06 18.55
N ASP A 175 8.56 -3.11 17.99
CA ASP A 175 8.21 -4.33 18.73
C ASP A 175 9.46 -4.96 19.37
N GLU A 176 10.57 -5.08 18.64
CA GLU A 176 11.85 -5.62 19.15
C GLU A 176 12.46 -4.75 20.26
N ALA A 177 12.36 -3.42 20.15
CA ALA A 177 12.86 -2.51 21.18
C ALA A 177 12.06 -2.67 22.48
N VAL A 178 10.73 -2.74 22.38
CA VAL A 178 9.84 -2.84 23.54
C VAL A 178 9.84 -4.24 24.16
N LEU A 179 9.72 -5.28 23.34
CA LEU A 179 9.48 -6.65 23.81
C LEU A 179 10.76 -7.44 24.05
N ASP A 180 11.78 -7.24 23.21
CA ASP A 180 13.04 -7.99 23.29
C ASP A 180 14.18 -7.15 23.88
N GLY A 181 13.92 -5.87 24.18
CA GLY A 181 14.91 -4.96 24.74
C GLY A 181 16.04 -4.57 23.78
N LYS A 182 15.92 -4.82 22.47
CA LYS A 182 16.97 -4.48 21.49
C LYS A 182 17.15 -2.97 21.36
N TYR A 183 18.37 -2.54 21.04
CA TYR A 183 18.76 -1.13 20.98
C TYR A 183 19.08 -0.71 19.53
N GLY A 184 18.89 0.57 19.21
CA GLY A 184 19.44 1.21 18.01
C GLY A 184 18.76 0.89 16.66
N ARG A 185 18.01 -0.21 16.56
CA ARG A 185 17.29 -0.55 15.31
C ARG A 185 16.11 0.39 15.05
N PHE A 186 15.34 0.71 16.08
CA PHE A 186 14.18 1.60 15.96
C PHE A 186 14.56 3.01 15.47
N PRO A 187 15.55 3.73 16.05
CA PRO A 187 15.94 5.05 15.57
C PRO A 187 16.41 5.02 14.11
N LEU A 188 17.12 3.97 13.70
CA LEU A 188 17.59 3.80 12.32
C LEU A 188 16.41 3.71 11.33
N TRP A 189 15.43 2.85 11.61
CA TRP A 189 14.26 2.71 10.74
C TRP A 189 13.33 3.92 10.77
N ALA A 190 13.22 4.60 11.92
CA ALA A 190 12.49 5.86 12.02
C ALA A 190 13.16 6.95 11.16
N ALA A 191 14.49 7.10 11.26
CA ALA A 191 15.25 8.03 10.43
C ALA A 191 15.10 7.71 8.94
N LEU A 192 15.21 6.44 8.56
CA LEU A 192 15.09 6.03 7.16
C LEU A 192 13.69 6.30 6.58
N ASN A 193 12.62 6.02 7.34
CA ASN A 193 11.26 6.33 6.87
C ASN A 193 11.01 7.84 6.77
N LEU A 194 11.52 8.62 7.73
CA LEU A 194 11.43 10.09 7.69
C LEU A 194 12.19 10.68 6.51
N LEU A 195 13.42 10.20 6.24
CA LEU A 195 14.20 10.60 5.07
C LEU A 195 13.46 10.25 3.79
N THR A 196 12.96 9.02 3.69
CA THR A 196 12.27 8.50 2.50
C THR A 196 11.11 9.40 2.11
N ASN A 197 10.23 9.72 3.05
CA ASN A 197 9.15 10.65 2.79
C ASN A 197 8.56 11.21 4.10
N TYR A 198 8.77 12.50 4.33
CA TYR A 198 8.31 13.17 5.54
C TYR A 198 6.78 13.25 5.67
N PHE A 199 6.07 13.37 4.54
CA PHE A 199 4.61 13.43 4.52
C PHE A 199 4.01 12.10 4.96
N PHE A 200 4.52 10.98 4.46
CA PHE A 200 4.11 9.65 4.92
C PHE A 200 4.54 9.39 6.36
N PHE A 201 5.72 9.86 6.76
CA PHE A 201 6.21 9.68 8.13
C PHE A 201 5.30 10.35 9.17
N ALA A 202 4.69 11.52 8.88
CA ALA A 202 3.71 12.13 9.77
C ALA A 202 2.54 11.18 10.08
N GLY A 203 1.97 10.55 9.04
CA GLY A 203 0.94 9.52 9.20
C GLY A 203 1.44 8.27 9.94
N GLN A 204 2.68 7.85 9.67
CA GLN A 204 3.29 6.74 10.40
C GLN A 204 3.47 7.04 11.88
N ALA A 205 3.87 8.25 12.26
CA ALA A 205 4.02 8.67 13.64
C ALA A 205 2.67 8.59 14.39
N VAL A 206 1.58 9.10 13.78
CA VAL A 206 0.23 8.98 14.33
C VAL A 206 -0.15 7.51 14.50
N PHE A 207 0.06 6.67 13.48
CA PHE A 207 -0.23 5.25 13.58
C PHE A 207 0.60 4.55 14.67
N LEU A 208 1.89 4.83 14.78
CA LEU A 208 2.77 4.24 15.79
C LEU A 208 2.34 4.64 17.20
N ILE A 209 1.94 5.89 17.43
CA ILE A 209 1.39 6.35 18.72
C ILE A 209 0.11 5.58 19.06
N LEU A 210 -0.82 5.46 18.10
CA LEU A 210 -2.06 4.71 18.28
C LEU A 210 -1.80 3.22 18.57
N TYR A 211 -0.92 2.60 17.78
CA TYR A 211 -0.50 1.21 17.94
C TYR A 211 0.13 0.99 19.32
N PHE A 212 1.16 1.78 19.66
CA PHE A 212 1.87 1.70 20.92
C PHE A 212 0.92 1.86 22.12
N THR A 213 0.04 2.85 22.07
CA THR A 213 -0.97 3.09 23.12
C THR A 213 -1.89 1.89 23.29
N CYS A 214 -2.41 1.33 22.20
CA CYS A 214 -3.27 0.15 22.25
C CYS A 214 -2.54 -1.08 22.81
N LEU A 215 -1.25 -1.29 22.47
CA LEU A 215 -0.47 -2.39 23.02
C LEU A 215 -0.15 -2.22 24.50
N CYS A 216 0.04 -0.98 24.98
CA CYS A 216 0.19 -0.67 26.39
C CYS A 216 -1.13 -0.92 27.16
N VAL A 217 -2.25 -0.42 26.65
CA VAL A 217 -3.59 -0.61 27.27
C VAL A 217 -3.94 -2.09 27.35
N GLY A 218 -3.67 -2.87 26.30
CA GLY A 218 -3.88 -4.33 26.34
C GLY A 218 -2.79 -5.11 27.06
N ARG A 219 -1.87 -4.43 27.77
CA ARG A 219 -0.80 -5.01 28.61
C ARG A 219 0.13 -5.97 27.87
N ILE A 220 0.22 -5.85 26.54
CA ILE A 220 1.24 -6.53 25.75
C ILE A 220 2.56 -5.79 25.92
N TYR A 221 2.52 -4.46 25.85
CA TYR A 221 3.65 -3.61 26.20
C TYR A 221 3.61 -3.32 27.69
N LYS A 222 4.70 -3.71 28.37
CA LYS A 222 4.91 -3.46 29.79
C LYS A 222 6.00 -2.40 29.92
N LEU A 223 5.59 -1.15 30.10
CA LEU A 223 6.52 -0.03 30.18
C LEU A 223 7.10 0.07 31.59
N THR A 224 8.42 0.17 31.66
CA THR A 224 9.12 0.69 32.84
C THR A 224 9.55 2.14 32.54
N PRO A 225 9.74 3.00 33.55
CA PRO A 225 10.22 4.36 33.32
C PRO A 225 11.53 4.43 32.52
N ARG A 226 12.44 3.47 32.77
CA ARG A 226 13.69 3.32 32.01
C ARG A 226 13.44 2.99 30.54
N LEU A 227 12.53 2.05 30.25
CA LEU A 227 12.17 1.70 28.89
C LEU A 227 11.51 2.87 28.16
N PHE A 228 10.60 3.59 28.83
CA PHE A 228 9.95 4.77 28.27
C PHE A 228 10.97 5.87 27.95
N GLY A 229 11.85 6.23 28.89
CA GLY A 229 12.90 7.23 28.66
C GLY A 229 13.85 6.83 27.52
N ARG A 230 14.20 5.54 27.42
CA ARG A 230 15.00 5.02 26.30
C ARG A 230 14.27 5.16 24.96
N LEU A 231 13.01 4.75 24.88
CA LEU A 231 12.23 4.84 23.63
C LEU A 231 12.02 6.29 23.22
N ALA A 232 11.80 7.20 24.18
CA ALA A 232 11.73 8.63 23.91
C ALA A 232 13.06 9.15 23.32
N PHE A 233 14.19 8.79 23.92
CA PHE A 233 15.51 9.14 23.39
C PHE A 233 15.76 8.56 22.00
N GLU A 234 15.45 7.28 21.78
CA GLU A 234 15.57 6.65 20.46
C GLU A 234 14.65 7.29 19.42
N THR A 235 13.44 7.69 19.80
CA THR A 235 12.51 8.41 18.90
C THR A 235 13.10 9.76 18.49
N ILE A 236 13.60 10.54 19.46
CA ILE A 236 14.24 11.83 19.21
C ILE A 236 15.46 11.66 18.31
N LEU A 237 16.31 10.66 18.59
CA LEU A 237 17.49 10.38 17.79
C LEU A 237 17.13 10.02 16.34
N GLY A 238 16.12 9.17 16.14
CA GLY A 238 15.63 8.80 14.81
C GLY A 238 15.07 10.00 14.04
N CYS A 239 14.23 10.82 14.69
CA CYS A 239 13.71 12.05 14.09
C CYS A 239 14.83 13.04 13.76
N ALA A 240 15.77 13.28 14.68
CA ALA A 240 16.89 14.18 14.46
C ALA A 240 17.78 13.74 13.28
N ALA A 241 18.09 12.44 13.19
CA ALA A 241 18.83 11.89 12.06
C ALA A 241 18.05 12.00 10.74
N GLY A 242 16.73 11.82 10.77
CA GLY A 242 15.90 11.93 9.59
C GLY A 242 15.63 13.35 9.12
N CYS A 243 15.81 14.35 9.99
CA CYS A 243 15.61 15.76 9.66
C CYS A 243 16.66 16.34 8.68
N ALA A 244 17.72 15.62 8.35
CA ALA A 244 18.79 16.08 7.47
C ALA A 244 18.28 16.58 6.09
N LEU A 245 17.26 15.91 5.52
CA LEU A 245 16.60 16.34 4.28
C LEU A 245 15.31 17.14 4.53
N LEU A 246 14.73 17.03 5.72
CA LEU A 246 13.46 17.68 6.07
C LEU A 246 13.61 19.19 6.29
N ILE A 247 14.68 19.61 6.98
CA ILE A 247 14.85 21.01 7.40
C ILE A 247 14.83 21.96 6.18
N PRO A 248 15.61 21.69 5.10
CA PRO A 248 15.55 22.52 3.89
C PRO A 248 14.15 22.53 3.23
N ALA A 249 13.49 21.36 3.17
CA ALA A 249 12.16 21.23 2.58
C ALA A 249 11.09 22.01 3.36
N VAL A 250 11.11 21.96 4.69
CA VAL A 250 10.17 22.70 5.56
C VAL A 250 10.34 24.20 5.42
N PHE A 251 11.58 24.71 5.41
CA PHE A 251 11.81 26.14 5.20
C PHE A 251 11.29 26.61 3.82
N SER A 252 11.41 25.78 2.79
CA SER A 252 10.86 26.07 1.46
C SER A 252 9.33 26.01 1.44
N LEU A 253 8.70 25.13 2.21
CA LEU A 253 7.24 24.98 2.27
C LEU A 253 6.56 26.08 3.07
N LEU A 254 7.16 26.53 4.19
CA LEU A 254 6.64 27.63 5.01
C LEU A 254 6.55 28.96 4.24
N GLN A 255 7.34 29.10 3.17
CA GLN A 255 7.32 30.27 2.29
C GLN A 255 6.25 30.18 1.19
N ASN A 256 5.52 29.05 1.10
CA ASN A 256 4.52 28.83 0.07
C ASN A 256 3.10 29.09 0.60
N PRO A 257 2.37 30.11 0.12
CA PRO A 257 1.06 30.49 0.63
C PRO A 257 -0.07 29.48 0.33
N ARG A 258 0.20 28.37 -0.37
CA ARG A 258 -0.79 27.33 -0.71
C ARG A 258 -0.95 26.21 0.34
N THR A 259 -0.31 26.31 1.50
CA THR A 259 -0.28 25.20 2.45
C THR A 259 -1.23 25.41 3.61
N ILE A 260 -2.29 24.60 3.61
CA ILE A 260 -3.27 24.33 4.68
C ILE A 260 -4.52 25.21 4.56
N ASP A 261 -5.51 24.75 3.81
CA ASP A 261 -6.91 25.08 4.08
C ASP A 261 -7.38 24.17 5.23
N PRO A 262 -7.53 24.66 6.47
CA PRO A 262 -8.09 23.86 7.55
C PRO A 262 -9.56 23.54 7.26
N PHE A 263 -10.08 22.49 7.89
CA PHE A 263 -11.52 22.28 7.88
C PHE A 263 -12.23 23.44 8.58
N GLU A 264 -13.47 23.71 8.17
CA GLU A 264 -14.34 24.67 8.83
C GLU A 264 -15.67 24.02 9.22
N GLY A 265 -16.22 24.40 10.39
CA GLY A 265 -17.54 23.97 10.86
C GLY A 265 -17.76 22.46 10.87
N TYR A 266 -18.81 22.00 10.17
CA TYR A 266 -19.16 20.58 10.07
C TYR A 266 -18.12 19.71 9.35
N GLY A 267 -17.21 20.31 8.58
CA GLY A 267 -16.18 19.59 7.82
C GLY A 267 -15.22 18.76 8.70
N TYR A 268 -15.09 19.09 9.98
CA TYR A 268 -14.34 18.26 10.93
C TYR A 268 -15.01 16.90 11.22
N LEU A 269 -16.34 16.83 11.13
CA LEU A 269 -17.15 15.69 11.58
C LEU A 269 -17.75 14.89 10.43
N VAL A 270 -18.10 15.53 9.32
CA VAL A 270 -18.82 14.91 8.20
C VAL A 270 -18.15 15.25 6.87
N TYR A 271 -18.02 14.25 6.00
CA TYR A 271 -17.52 14.47 4.64
C TYR A 271 -18.55 15.25 3.81
N GLY A 272 -18.07 16.20 2.99
CA GLY A 272 -18.95 17.02 2.15
C GLY A 272 -19.75 16.23 1.11
N SER A 273 -19.23 15.08 0.68
CA SER A 273 -19.93 14.17 -0.24
C SER A 273 -20.51 12.96 0.50
N SER A 274 -21.79 12.68 0.26
CA SER A 274 -22.48 11.49 0.78
C SER A 274 -21.90 10.17 0.26
N GLN A 275 -21.21 10.20 -0.88
CA GLN A 275 -20.58 9.02 -1.48
C GLN A 275 -19.25 8.64 -0.80
N GLN A 276 -18.64 9.54 -0.01
CA GLN A 276 -17.31 9.29 0.57
C GLN A 276 -17.31 8.10 1.54
N VAL A 277 -18.25 8.05 2.48
CA VAL A 277 -18.34 6.95 3.46
C VAL A 277 -18.61 5.60 2.77
N PRO A 278 -19.59 5.48 1.87
CA PRO A 278 -19.77 4.30 1.04
C PRO A 278 -18.50 3.88 0.28
N ALA A 279 -17.77 4.82 -0.33
CA ALA A 279 -16.53 4.53 -1.04
C ALA A 279 -15.46 3.92 -0.12
N ILE A 280 -15.31 4.48 1.09
CA ILE A 280 -14.37 3.96 2.08
C ILE A 280 -14.69 2.52 2.46
N LEU A 281 -15.97 2.23 2.69
CA LEU A 281 -16.41 0.88 3.04
C LEU A 281 -16.30 -0.08 1.85
N ALA A 282 -16.68 0.35 0.65
CA ALA A 282 -16.60 -0.45 -0.57
C ALA A 282 -15.16 -0.85 -0.92
N SER A 283 -14.18 0.00 -0.61
CA SER A 283 -12.75 -0.26 -0.83
C SER A 283 -12.21 -1.51 -0.13
N ALA A 284 -12.95 -2.03 0.86
CA ALA A 284 -12.62 -3.24 1.60
C ALA A 284 -13.19 -4.53 0.95
N PHE A 285 -14.15 -4.40 0.03
CA PHE A 285 -14.91 -5.50 -0.57
C PHE A 285 -14.59 -5.70 -2.05
N LEU A 286 -14.34 -4.61 -2.78
CA LEU A 286 -14.02 -4.64 -4.19
C LEU A 286 -12.51 -4.48 -4.42
N MET A 287 -12.01 -5.09 -5.50
CA MET A 287 -10.66 -4.81 -5.99
C MET A 287 -10.51 -3.31 -6.33
N PRO A 288 -9.29 -2.74 -6.22
CA PRO A 288 -9.08 -1.33 -6.51
C PRO A 288 -9.36 -0.95 -7.96
N ASP A 289 -10.04 0.18 -8.14
CA ASP A 289 -10.15 0.89 -9.42
C ASP A 289 -8.79 1.49 -9.81
N ALA A 290 -8.63 1.86 -11.08
CA ALA A 290 -7.44 2.61 -11.51
C ALA A 290 -7.43 4.01 -10.87
N PRO A 291 -6.29 4.60 -10.52
CA PRO A 291 -6.28 5.83 -9.71
C PRO A 291 -6.99 7.06 -10.27
N TYR A 292 -7.14 7.15 -11.60
CA TYR A 292 -7.88 8.19 -12.32
C TYR A 292 -9.31 7.82 -12.71
N LEU A 293 -9.66 6.53 -12.63
CA LEU A 293 -10.97 6.00 -13.01
C LEU A 293 -11.75 5.67 -11.73
N THR A 294 -12.99 6.13 -11.65
CA THR A 294 -13.85 5.85 -10.49
C THR A 294 -15.20 5.40 -11.00
N ASP A 295 -15.51 4.12 -10.83
CA ASP A 295 -16.74 3.56 -11.38
C ASP A 295 -17.93 3.72 -10.45
N LEU A 296 -17.71 3.45 -9.16
CA LEU A 296 -18.81 3.26 -8.21
C LEU A 296 -19.22 4.57 -7.51
N PHE A 297 -18.24 5.42 -7.19
CA PHE A 297 -18.44 6.64 -6.42
C PHE A 297 -17.57 7.76 -6.99
N ASP A 298 -18.08 8.43 -8.00
CA ASP A 298 -17.45 9.52 -8.75
C ASP A 298 -17.62 10.90 -8.09
N GLY A 299 -18.73 11.11 -7.38
CA GLY A 299 -19.04 12.34 -6.65
C GLY A 299 -18.32 12.47 -5.31
N GLY A 300 -17.53 11.48 -4.90
CA GLY A 300 -16.64 11.53 -3.74
C GLY A 300 -15.21 11.94 -4.11
N ILE A 301 -14.39 12.29 -3.11
CA ILE A 301 -12.95 12.48 -3.30
C ILE A 301 -12.29 11.09 -3.26
N THR A 302 -12.35 10.39 -4.39
CA THR A 302 -11.90 8.99 -4.53
C THR A 302 -10.70 8.86 -5.48
N LYS A 303 -10.63 9.69 -6.53
CA LYS A 303 -9.49 9.76 -7.46
C LYS A 303 -8.20 10.18 -6.73
N TRP A 304 -7.08 9.54 -7.06
CA TRP A 304 -5.75 9.90 -6.56
C TRP A 304 -5.54 9.81 -5.03
N THR A 305 -6.47 9.15 -4.32
CA THR A 305 -6.48 9.12 -2.85
C THR A 305 -5.83 7.89 -2.24
N SER A 306 -5.47 6.88 -3.05
CA SER A 306 -4.98 5.59 -2.55
C SER A 306 -6.02 4.79 -1.77
N LEU A 307 -7.30 4.96 -2.11
CA LEU A 307 -8.42 4.33 -1.42
C LEU A 307 -8.59 2.86 -1.80
N SER A 308 -7.82 1.99 -1.14
CA SER A 308 -8.02 0.53 -1.22
C SER A 308 -7.67 -0.16 0.08
N ALA A 309 -8.65 -0.82 0.70
CA ALA A 309 -8.49 -1.68 1.86
C ALA A 309 -8.63 -3.18 1.49
N TYR A 310 -8.52 -3.51 0.20
CA TYR A 310 -8.75 -4.85 -0.32
C TYR A 310 -7.60 -5.81 0.00
N LEU A 311 -7.94 -7.00 0.49
CA LEU A 311 -7.00 -8.12 0.63
C LEU A 311 -7.38 -9.23 -0.35
N PRO A 312 -6.46 -9.69 -1.23
CA PRO A 312 -6.79 -10.71 -2.20
C PRO A 312 -7.21 -12.01 -1.52
N VAL A 313 -8.25 -12.65 -2.09
CA VAL A 313 -8.85 -13.91 -1.60
C VAL A 313 -9.51 -13.77 -0.23
N VAL A 314 -8.76 -13.39 0.81
CA VAL A 314 -9.21 -13.39 2.21
C VAL A 314 -10.18 -12.24 2.51
N GLY A 315 -10.05 -11.10 1.82
CA GLY A 315 -10.77 -9.86 2.11
C GLY A 315 -10.65 -9.45 3.58
N ILE A 316 -11.62 -8.69 4.08
CA ILE A 316 -11.69 -8.34 5.51
C ILE A 316 -12.21 -9.49 6.40
N THR A 317 -12.44 -10.69 5.85
CA THR A 317 -13.05 -11.82 6.59
C THR A 317 -12.26 -12.17 7.84
N GLY A 318 -10.93 -12.23 7.73
CA GLY A 318 -10.07 -12.55 8.85
C GLY A 318 -10.12 -11.47 9.94
N GLY A 319 -10.11 -10.20 9.58
CA GLY A 319 -10.28 -9.08 10.51
C GLY A 319 -11.64 -9.10 11.22
N LEU A 320 -12.72 -9.39 10.48
CA LEU A 320 -14.06 -9.49 11.04
C LEU A 320 -14.17 -10.61 12.08
N VAL A 321 -13.63 -11.80 11.77
CA VAL A 321 -13.55 -12.92 12.71
C VAL A 321 -12.66 -12.57 13.90
N PHE A 322 -11.52 -11.93 13.66
CA PHE A 322 -10.59 -11.50 14.71
C PHE A 322 -11.27 -10.53 15.69
N CYS A 323 -11.92 -9.49 15.18
CA CYS A 323 -12.63 -8.51 16.00
C CYS A 323 -13.85 -9.09 16.74
N ARG A 324 -14.41 -10.23 16.30
CA ARG A 324 -15.47 -10.95 17.03
C ARG A 324 -14.92 -11.83 18.16
N VAL A 325 -13.89 -12.62 17.85
CA VAL A 325 -13.37 -13.66 18.77
C VAL A 325 -12.33 -13.09 19.74
N ARG A 326 -11.49 -12.17 19.27
CA ARG A 326 -10.34 -11.60 19.98
C ARG A 326 -10.58 -10.14 20.35
N ARG A 327 -11.80 -9.80 20.82
CA ARG A 327 -12.24 -8.42 21.13
C ARG A 327 -11.32 -7.63 22.05
N ARG A 328 -10.65 -8.31 23.00
CA ARG A 328 -9.73 -7.69 23.97
C ARG A 328 -8.28 -7.61 23.49
N HIS A 329 -7.95 -8.18 22.33
CA HIS A 329 -6.59 -8.09 21.80
C HIS A 329 -6.33 -6.67 21.26
N PRO A 330 -5.17 -6.04 21.53
CA PRO A 330 -4.83 -4.71 21.03
C PRO A 330 -5.08 -4.50 19.54
N PHE A 331 -4.72 -5.46 18.70
CA PHE A 331 -4.96 -5.37 17.25
C PHE A 331 -6.44 -5.15 16.90
N ALA A 332 -7.38 -5.72 17.67
CA ALA A 332 -8.80 -5.50 17.44
C ALA A 332 -9.22 -4.08 17.82
N ALA A 333 -8.55 -3.44 18.79
CA ALA A 333 -8.76 -2.04 19.13
C ALA A 333 -8.16 -1.14 18.03
N VAL A 334 -6.92 -1.37 17.63
CA VAL A 334 -6.25 -0.59 16.55
C VAL A 334 -7.07 -0.63 15.27
N LEU A 335 -7.50 -1.81 14.79
CA LEU A 335 -8.29 -1.92 13.57
C LEU A 335 -9.64 -1.16 13.64
N LYS A 336 -10.30 -1.15 14.81
CA LYS A 336 -11.55 -0.40 15.01
C LYS A 336 -11.30 1.11 15.07
N ILE A 337 -10.25 1.53 15.77
CA ILE A 337 -9.87 2.94 15.85
C ILE A 337 -9.51 3.44 14.46
N CYS A 338 -8.71 2.69 13.69
CA CYS A 338 -8.42 3.03 12.29
C CYS A 338 -9.69 3.13 11.44
N LEU A 339 -10.66 2.22 11.61
CA LEU A 339 -11.94 2.34 10.90
C LEU A 339 -12.66 3.64 11.27
N VAL A 340 -12.71 4.01 12.55
CA VAL A 340 -13.29 5.30 12.98
C VAL A 340 -12.50 6.47 12.41
N CYS A 341 -11.17 6.41 12.43
CA CYS A 341 -10.31 7.45 11.86
C CYS A 341 -10.58 7.64 10.36
N ALA A 342 -10.78 6.56 9.61
CA ALA A 342 -11.11 6.65 8.18
C ALA A 342 -12.48 7.30 7.95
N LEU A 343 -13.45 7.07 8.83
CA LEU A 343 -14.83 7.56 8.67
C LEU A 343 -15.05 9.00 9.17
N VAL A 344 -14.17 9.52 10.01
CA VAL A 344 -14.27 10.88 10.58
C VAL A 344 -13.21 11.78 9.94
N PRO A 345 -13.59 12.87 9.22
CA PRO A 345 -12.65 13.69 8.46
C PRO A 345 -11.47 14.22 9.27
N ALA A 346 -11.72 14.79 10.45
CA ALA A 346 -10.67 15.34 11.32
C ALA A 346 -9.67 14.27 11.80
N LEU A 347 -10.15 13.05 12.04
CA LEU A 347 -9.29 11.95 12.45
C LEU A 347 -8.51 11.38 11.26
N ASN A 348 -9.10 11.38 10.06
CA ASN A 348 -8.41 10.98 8.84
C ASN A 348 -7.28 11.97 8.50
N SER A 349 -7.57 13.27 8.59
CA SER A 349 -6.61 14.32 8.27
C SER A 349 -5.44 14.40 9.24
N ALA A 350 -5.59 13.89 10.47
CA ALA A 350 -4.48 13.73 11.40
C ALA A 350 -3.32 12.91 10.80
N PHE A 351 -3.61 11.96 9.90
CA PHE A 351 -2.60 11.18 9.18
C PHE A 351 -1.90 11.95 8.03
N TYR A 352 -2.35 13.17 7.73
CA TYR A 352 -1.87 14.03 6.63
C TYR A 352 -1.60 15.48 7.06
N ALA A 353 -1.14 15.67 8.29
CA ALA A 353 -0.83 16.99 8.83
C ALA A 353 -2.01 17.98 8.74
N LEU A 354 -3.24 17.49 8.95
CA LEU A 354 -4.48 18.28 9.04
C LEU A 354 -4.90 18.98 7.75
N ASN A 355 -4.52 18.45 6.59
CA ASN A 355 -5.05 18.91 5.30
C ASN A 355 -6.57 18.61 5.17
N SER A 356 -7.34 19.53 4.58
CA SER A 356 -8.79 19.40 4.35
C SER A 356 -9.18 18.33 3.33
N SER A 357 -8.26 17.91 2.46
CA SER A 357 -8.52 16.89 1.45
C SER A 357 -8.52 15.47 2.04
N TYR A 358 -9.45 14.63 1.56
CA TYR A 358 -9.46 13.22 1.93
C TYR A 358 -8.33 12.45 1.22
N TYR A 359 -7.51 11.74 2.00
CA TYR A 359 -6.54 10.77 1.50
C TYR A 359 -6.63 9.47 2.29
N ALA A 360 -6.38 8.34 1.62
CA ALA A 360 -6.31 6.99 2.20
C ALA A 360 -4.90 6.35 2.08
N ARG A 361 -3.91 7.11 1.61
CA ARG A 361 -2.45 6.83 1.61
C ARG A 361 -1.87 6.23 2.91
N TRP A 362 -2.54 6.28 4.07
CA TRP A 362 -2.10 5.63 5.32
C TRP A 362 -2.59 4.18 5.49
N PHE A 363 -3.48 3.68 4.62
CA PHE A 363 -4.16 2.38 4.76
C PHE A 363 -3.23 1.16 4.77
N TYR A 364 -2.03 1.24 4.21
CA TYR A 364 -1.06 0.14 4.30
C TYR A 364 -0.75 -0.26 5.76
N MET A 365 -0.75 0.68 6.71
CA MET A 365 -0.43 0.40 8.11
C MET A 365 -1.48 -0.50 8.81
N PRO A 366 -2.79 -0.18 8.80
CA PRO A 366 -3.80 -1.10 9.31
C PRO A 366 -3.95 -2.36 8.45
N LEU A 367 -3.65 -2.33 7.14
CA LEU A 367 -3.67 -3.53 6.30
C LEU A 367 -2.60 -4.55 6.71
N LEU A 368 -1.42 -4.09 7.13
CA LEU A 368 -0.40 -4.95 7.72
C LEU A 368 -0.94 -5.69 8.95
N LEU A 369 -1.59 -4.96 9.87
CA LEU A 369 -2.24 -5.56 11.04
C LEU A 369 -3.40 -6.49 10.65
N LEU A 370 -4.18 -6.14 9.64
CA LEU A 370 -5.29 -6.94 9.14
C LEU A 370 -4.79 -8.29 8.59
N CYS A 371 -3.67 -8.29 7.87
CA CYS A 371 -3.02 -9.51 7.38
C CYS A 371 -2.57 -10.40 8.54
N ALA A 372 -1.92 -9.83 9.56
CA ALA A 372 -1.52 -10.56 10.77
C ALA A 372 -2.72 -11.12 11.53
N ALA A 373 -3.72 -10.29 11.79
CA ALA A 373 -4.96 -10.68 12.46
C ALA A 373 -5.65 -11.83 11.72
N SER A 374 -5.73 -11.75 10.39
CA SER A 374 -6.30 -12.79 9.53
C SER A 374 -5.54 -14.11 9.66
N CYS A 375 -4.20 -14.08 9.62
CA CYS A 375 -3.38 -15.27 9.80
C CYS A 375 -3.52 -15.87 11.21
N MET A 376 -3.62 -15.02 12.24
CA MET A 376 -3.79 -15.44 13.63
C MET A 376 -5.08 -16.21 13.90
N VAL A 377 -6.18 -15.88 13.20
CA VAL A 377 -7.44 -16.65 13.29
C VAL A 377 -7.48 -17.81 12.31
N LEU A 378 -6.94 -17.66 11.08
CA LEU A 378 -6.94 -18.71 10.07
C LEU A 378 -6.10 -19.92 10.50
N GLN A 379 -5.02 -19.74 11.25
CA GLN A 379 -4.26 -20.86 11.79
C GLN A 379 -5.05 -21.75 12.77
N ARG A 380 -6.14 -21.27 13.36
CA ARG A 380 -6.95 -22.01 14.36
C ARG A 380 -8.09 -22.77 13.70
N GLU A 381 -8.04 -24.10 13.77
CA GLU A 381 -9.03 -24.96 13.11
C GLU A 381 -10.46 -24.77 13.62
N SER A 382 -10.64 -24.61 14.94
CA SER A 382 -11.97 -24.41 15.53
C SER A 382 -12.68 -23.20 14.93
N LEU A 383 -11.96 -22.06 14.81
CA LEU A 383 -12.50 -20.82 14.25
C LEU A 383 -12.80 -20.94 12.76
N ARG A 384 -11.96 -21.66 12.00
CA ARG A 384 -12.21 -21.93 10.56
C ARG A 384 -13.53 -22.66 10.32
N ARG A 385 -13.92 -23.54 11.25
CA ARG A 385 -15.14 -24.35 11.11
C ARG A 385 -16.40 -23.55 11.41
N THR A 386 -16.38 -22.72 12.44
CA THR A 386 -17.57 -22.02 12.97
C THR A 386 -17.73 -20.59 12.46
N GLU A 387 -16.73 -19.73 12.67
CA GLU A 387 -16.87 -18.27 12.53
C GLU A 387 -16.71 -17.78 11.08
N PHE A 388 -15.80 -18.40 10.32
CA PHE A 388 -15.52 -17.98 8.94
C PHE A 388 -16.72 -18.12 8.00
N ARG A 389 -17.60 -19.10 8.21
CA ARG A 389 -18.84 -19.23 7.42
C ARG A 389 -19.75 -18.01 7.60
N ARG A 390 -19.91 -17.54 8.84
CA ARG A 390 -20.76 -16.37 9.16
C ARG A 390 -20.14 -15.09 8.60
N ALA A 391 -18.84 -14.90 8.78
CA ALA A 391 -18.13 -13.74 8.25
C ALA A 391 -18.18 -13.69 6.71
N LEU A 392 -17.96 -14.82 6.04
CA LEU A 392 -18.01 -14.91 4.59
C LEU A 392 -19.41 -14.61 4.04
N ARG A 393 -20.49 -15.06 4.70
CA ARG A 393 -21.87 -14.71 4.30
C ARG A 393 -22.10 -13.20 4.29
N ILE A 394 -21.63 -12.51 5.33
CA ILE A 394 -21.78 -11.05 5.44
C ILE A 394 -20.98 -10.37 4.34
N ILE A 395 -19.74 -10.78 4.11
CA ILE A 395 -18.89 -10.19 3.06
C ILE A 395 -19.45 -10.47 1.67
N THR A 396 -19.98 -11.68 1.44
CA THR A 396 -20.67 -12.03 0.19
C THR A 396 -21.88 -11.14 0.00
N LEU A 397 -22.69 -10.92 1.04
CA LEU A 397 -23.85 -10.03 0.97
C LEU A 397 -23.44 -8.58 0.68
N CYS A 398 -22.43 -8.05 1.39
CA CYS A 398 -21.93 -6.69 1.15
C CYS A 398 -21.36 -6.53 -0.26
N THR A 399 -20.64 -7.53 -0.76
CA THR A 399 -20.09 -7.51 -2.13
C THR A 399 -21.23 -7.60 -3.15
N LEU A 400 -22.18 -8.52 -3.00
CA LEU A 400 -23.34 -8.62 -3.90
C LEU A 400 -24.21 -7.36 -3.85
N ALA A 401 -24.31 -6.70 -2.70
CA ALA A 401 -25.07 -5.46 -2.58
C ALA A 401 -24.49 -4.32 -3.43
N THR A 402 -23.19 -4.35 -3.78
CA THR A 402 -22.63 -3.33 -4.68
C THR A 402 -23.17 -3.47 -6.12
N ALA A 403 -23.64 -4.66 -6.53
CA ALA A 403 -24.30 -4.84 -7.81
C ALA A 403 -25.58 -4.00 -7.95
N ALA A 404 -26.21 -3.63 -6.83
CA ALA A 404 -27.38 -2.75 -6.87
C ALA A 404 -27.07 -1.42 -7.56
N PHE A 405 -25.87 -0.85 -7.36
CA PHE A 405 -25.48 0.41 -8.00
C PHE A 405 -25.43 0.30 -9.53
N ALA A 406 -25.13 -0.87 -10.09
CA ALA A 406 -25.16 -1.10 -11.53
C ALA A 406 -26.56 -1.41 -12.09
N LEU A 407 -27.54 -1.67 -11.22
CA LEU A 407 -28.89 -2.10 -11.59
C LEU A 407 -29.98 -1.07 -11.27
N VAL A 408 -29.68 -0.04 -10.47
CA VAL A 408 -30.62 1.03 -10.12
C VAL A 408 -31.06 1.76 -11.40
N PRO A 409 -32.38 1.89 -11.66
CA PRO A 409 -32.89 2.70 -12.76
C PRO A 409 -32.37 4.13 -12.69
N ASN A 410 -31.78 4.61 -13.78
CA ASN A 410 -31.25 5.96 -13.92
C ASN A 410 -31.71 6.58 -15.25
N ARG A 411 -31.42 7.86 -15.45
CA ARG A 411 -31.64 8.56 -16.71
C ARG A 411 -30.38 9.29 -17.14
N ASP A 412 -30.12 9.33 -18.44
CA ASP A 412 -29.06 10.18 -19.00
C ASP A 412 -29.47 11.67 -19.00
N GLU A 413 -28.57 12.55 -19.44
CA GLU A 413 -28.82 14.00 -19.53
C GLU A 413 -29.98 14.34 -20.48
N GLU A 414 -30.31 13.45 -21.43
CA GLU A 414 -31.40 13.57 -22.40
C GLU A 414 -32.72 12.97 -21.88
N GLY A 415 -32.71 12.34 -20.70
CA GLY A 415 -33.88 11.73 -20.06
C GLY A 415 -34.17 10.29 -20.50
N ASN A 416 -33.33 9.67 -21.32
CA ASN A 416 -33.44 8.27 -21.73
C ASN A 416 -33.16 7.34 -20.54
N PHE A 417 -33.80 6.18 -20.55
CA PHE A 417 -33.59 5.17 -19.53
C PHE A 417 -32.18 4.58 -19.62
N LEU A 418 -31.44 4.63 -18.50
CA LEU A 418 -30.14 4.01 -18.34
C LEU A 418 -30.16 3.11 -17.12
N LEU A 419 -29.53 1.93 -17.21
CA LEU A 419 -29.43 1.02 -16.08
C LEU A 419 -28.16 1.35 -15.30
N GLY A 420 -28.29 1.58 -14.00
CA GLY A 420 -27.19 1.84 -13.06
C GLY A 420 -26.78 3.30 -12.92
N VAL A 421 -26.09 3.57 -11.82
CA VAL A 421 -25.49 4.87 -11.46
C VAL A 421 -23.96 4.84 -11.55
N VAL A 422 -23.39 3.77 -12.11
CA VAL A 422 -21.94 3.60 -12.28
C VAL A 422 -21.47 4.29 -13.55
N ASP A 423 -20.29 4.89 -13.52
CA ASP A 423 -19.69 5.62 -14.65
C ASP A 423 -19.49 4.71 -15.87
N ASN A 424 -18.93 3.51 -15.66
CA ASN A 424 -18.77 2.52 -16.73
C ASN A 424 -19.24 1.13 -16.29
N GLN A 425 -20.33 0.67 -16.91
CA GLN A 425 -20.93 -0.64 -16.63
C GLN A 425 -19.95 -1.81 -16.84
N TRP A 426 -19.22 -1.83 -17.95
CA TRP A 426 -18.31 -2.93 -18.27
C TRP A 426 -17.14 -3.02 -17.30
N ARG A 427 -16.55 -1.86 -16.97
CA ARG A 427 -15.45 -1.77 -16.00
C ARG A 427 -15.93 -2.19 -14.61
N PHE A 428 -17.07 -1.67 -14.15
CA PHE A 428 -17.68 -2.07 -12.89
C PHE A 428 -17.93 -3.59 -12.81
N TRP A 429 -18.57 -4.20 -13.81
CA TRP A 429 -18.87 -5.64 -13.79
C TRP A 429 -17.60 -6.50 -13.83
N ALA A 430 -16.54 -6.05 -14.51
CA ALA A 430 -15.25 -6.73 -14.49
C ALA A 430 -14.63 -6.72 -13.08
N LEU A 431 -14.61 -5.56 -12.42
CA LEU A 431 -14.09 -5.39 -11.05
C LEU A 431 -14.91 -6.21 -10.04
N PHE A 432 -16.23 -6.19 -10.18
CA PHE A 432 -17.17 -6.98 -9.40
C PHE A 432 -16.92 -8.48 -9.58
N LEU A 433 -16.79 -8.96 -10.82
CA LEU A 433 -16.57 -10.36 -11.13
C LEU A 433 -15.24 -10.86 -10.52
N VAL A 434 -14.16 -10.11 -10.66
CA VAL A 434 -12.86 -10.47 -10.07
C VAL A 434 -12.96 -10.56 -8.55
N SER A 435 -13.64 -9.60 -7.91
CA SER A 435 -13.88 -9.60 -6.46
C SER A 435 -14.71 -10.81 -6.02
N ALA A 436 -15.76 -11.15 -6.78
CA ALA A 436 -16.59 -12.33 -6.54
C ALA A 436 -15.81 -13.65 -6.73
N ILE A 437 -14.93 -13.74 -7.73
CA ILE A 437 -14.03 -14.88 -7.93
C ILE A 437 -13.10 -15.04 -6.71
N GLY A 438 -12.57 -13.94 -6.18
CA GLY A 438 -11.74 -13.96 -4.96
C GLY A 438 -12.47 -14.58 -3.76
N LEU A 439 -13.73 -14.19 -3.55
CA LEU A 439 -14.58 -14.74 -2.48
C LEU A 439 -14.89 -16.23 -2.71
N GLY A 440 -15.22 -16.61 -3.95
CA GLY A 440 -15.48 -17.99 -4.33
C GLY A 440 -14.25 -18.88 -4.12
N LEU A 441 -13.07 -18.40 -4.50
CA LEU A 441 -11.79 -19.07 -4.27
C LEU A 441 -11.53 -19.23 -2.77
N PHE A 442 -11.74 -18.20 -1.96
CA PHE A 442 -11.54 -18.29 -0.52
C PHE A 442 -12.46 -19.30 0.15
N TRP A 443 -13.74 -19.33 -0.25
CA TRP A 443 -14.68 -20.34 0.19
C TRP A 443 -14.22 -21.76 -0.15
N LEU A 444 -13.72 -21.97 -1.37
CA LEU A 444 -13.18 -23.26 -1.83
C LEU A 444 -11.97 -23.66 -0.98
N LEU A 445 -11.05 -22.73 -0.74
CA LEU A 445 -9.86 -22.94 0.08
C LEU A 445 -10.22 -23.26 1.53
N LEU A 446 -11.21 -22.57 2.12
CA LEU A 446 -11.73 -22.89 3.45
C LEU A 446 -12.35 -24.29 3.51
N ARG A 447 -13.05 -24.73 2.45
CA ARG A 447 -13.58 -26.10 2.36
C ARG A 447 -12.46 -27.14 2.27
N ARG A 448 -11.46 -26.93 1.41
CA ARG A 448 -10.30 -27.83 1.28
C ARG A 448 -9.44 -27.85 2.55
N GLY A 449 -9.24 -26.70 3.19
CA GLY A 449 -8.51 -26.55 4.45
C GLY A 449 -9.16 -27.22 5.66
N ARG A 450 -10.45 -27.55 5.59
CA ARG A 450 -11.12 -28.40 6.59
C ARG A 450 -10.83 -29.89 6.37
N LYS A 451 -10.70 -30.31 5.12
CA LYS A 451 -10.36 -31.70 4.77
C LYS A 451 -8.87 -32.00 4.99
N ALA A 452 -8.00 -31.02 4.73
CA ALA A 452 -6.55 -31.16 4.86
C ALA A 452 -5.95 -30.01 5.70
N PRO A 453 -6.13 -30.00 7.04
CA PRO A 453 -5.72 -28.89 7.90
C PRO A 453 -4.20 -28.66 7.91
N GLN A 454 -3.40 -29.71 7.74
CA GLN A 454 -1.93 -29.61 7.70
C GLN A 454 -1.42 -28.91 6.44
N ARG A 455 -2.12 -29.03 5.30
CA ARG A 455 -1.74 -28.41 4.02
C ARG A 455 -2.38 -27.05 3.80
N PHE A 456 -3.23 -26.59 4.72
CA PHE A 456 -4.08 -25.43 4.48
C PHE A 456 -3.28 -24.13 4.28
N ALA A 457 -2.21 -23.90 5.04
CA ALA A 457 -1.38 -22.71 4.88
C ALA A 457 -0.74 -22.66 3.48
N GLY A 458 -0.21 -23.78 3.00
CA GLY A 458 0.35 -23.90 1.64
C GLY A 458 -0.69 -23.73 0.54
N LEU A 459 -1.89 -24.32 0.70
CA LEU A 459 -3.00 -24.14 -0.25
C LEU A 459 -3.47 -22.68 -0.31
N LEU A 460 -3.55 -22.02 0.85
CA LEU A 460 -3.92 -20.61 0.92
C LEU A 460 -2.84 -19.73 0.31
N LEU A 461 -1.55 -20.00 0.57
CA LEU A 461 -0.44 -19.30 -0.07
C LEU A 461 -0.52 -19.42 -1.60
N ALA A 462 -0.70 -20.63 -2.13
CA ALA A 462 -0.83 -20.85 -3.57
C ALA A 462 -2.06 -20.12 -4.15
N GLY A 463 -3.19 -20.14 -3.44
CA GLY A 463 -4.39 -19.40 -3.82
C GLY A 463 -4.18 -17.88 -3.83
N VAL A 464 -3.50 -17.34 -2.82
CA VAL A 464 -3.14 -15.92 -2.75
C VAL A 464 -2.19 -15.55 -3.88
N VAL A 465 -1.11 -16.31 -4.11
CA VAL A 465 -0.15 -16.04 -5.20
C VAL A 465 -0.83 -16.06 -6.56
N GLY A 466 -1.59 -17.11 -6.86
CA GLY A 466 -2.27 -17.26 -8.15
C GLY A 466 -3.36 -16.20 -8.37
N PHE A 467 -4.15 -15.89 -7.34
CA PHE A 467 -5.14 -14.84 -7.45
C PHE A 467 -4.49 -13.46 -7.53
N SER A 468 -3.40 -13.20 -6.79
CA SER A 468 -2.63 -11.95 -6.86
C SER A 468 -2.06 -11.67 -8.24
N PHE A 469 -1.59 -12.71 -8.93
CA PHE A 469 -1.24 -12.61 -10.35
C PHE A 469 -2.46 -12.24 -11.21
N PHE A 470 -3.58 -12.96 -11.06
CA PHE A 470 -4.80 -12.73 -11.83
C PHE A 470 -5.38 -11.32 -11.64
N TYR A 471 -5.74 -10.93 -10.41
CA TYR A 471 -6.37 -9.64 -10.15
C TYR A 471 -5.40 -8.48 -10.37
N GLY A 472 -4.11 -8.67 -10.10
CA GLY A 472 -3.09 -7.67 -10.40
C GLY A 472 -2.95 -7.44 -11.90
N SER A 473 -2.97 -8.50 -12.71
CA SER A 473 -2.92 -8.37 -14.17
C SER A 473 -4.15 -7.61 -14.69
N VAL A 474 -5.34 -7.92 -14.16
CA VAL A 474 -6.56 -7.17 -14.50
C VAL A 474 -6.46 -5.71 -14.10
N HIS A 475 -6.00 -5.41 -12.88
CA HIS A 475 -5.83 -4.02 -12.41
C HIS A 475 -4.85 -3.24 -13.28
N ILE A 476 -3.67 -3.80 -13.55
CA ILE A 476 -2.66 -3.16 -14.40
C ILE A 476 -3.22 -2.96 -15.81
N SER A 477 -3.87 -3.97 -16.38
CA SER A 477 -4.49 -3.85 -17.71
C SER A 477 -5.54 -2.73 -17.75
N ILE A 478 -6.49 -2.68 -16.82
CA ILE A 478 -7.52 -1.63 -16.79
C ILE A 478 -6.86 -0.24 -16.69
N ALA A 479 -5.86 -0.12 -15.83
CA ALA A 479 -5.13 1.13 -15.64
C ALA A 479 -4.19 1.50 -16.80
N LYS A 480 -3.79 0.56 -17.66
CA LYS A 480 -3.05 0.87 -18.90
C LYS A 480 -4.01 1.21 -20.04
N TYR A 481 -5.06 0.40 -20.25
CA TYR A 481 -5.98 0.55 -21.37
C TYR A 481 -6.71 1.90 -21.38
N GLY A 482 -7.03 2.45 -20.20
CA GLY A 482 -7.67 3.76 -20.10
C GLY A 482 -6.85 4.93 -20.67
N GLN A 483 -5.52 4.79 -20.74
CA GLN A 483 -4.61 5.82 -21.29
C GLN A 483 -3.80 5.36 -22.50
N TRP A 484 -3.96 4.09 -22.91
CA TRP A 484 -3.13 3.47 -23.93
C TRP A 484 -3.04 4.27 -25.23
N GLN A 485 -4.17 4.79 -25.73
CA GLN A 485 -4.22 5.57 -26.98
C GLN A 485 -3.66 6.99 -26.84
N HIS A 486 -3.84 7.61 -25.67
CA HIS A 486 -3.39 8.98 -25.43
C HIS A 486 -1.87 9.07 -25.28
N ASP A 487 -1.24 8.02 -24.78
CA ASP A 487 0.19 8.03 -24.50
C ASP A 487 1.03 7.22 -25.52
N LEU A 488 0.46 6.79 -26.66
CA LEU A 488 1.20 6.02 -27.69
C LEU A 488 2.49 6.70 -28.15
N GLU A 489 2.45 8.03 -28.30
CA GLU A 489 3.59 8.82 -28.75
C GLU A 489 4.50 9.28 -27.59
N TYR A 490 4.11 9.06 -26.32
CA TYR A 490 4.85 9.53 -25.15
C TYR A 490 6.30 9.03 -25.12
N PRO A 491 6.59 7.72 -25.35
CA PRO A 491 7.96 7.23 -25.37
C PRO A 491 8.81 7.94 -26.43
N GLN A 492 8.30 8.09 -27.66
CA GLN A 492 9.02 8.76 -28.75
C GLN A 492 9.24 10.25 -28.49
N ARG A 493 8.21 10.95 -27.99
CA ARG A 493 8.27 12.39 -27.68
C ARG A 493 9.23 12.71 -26.53
N THR A 494 9.31 11.84 -25.52
CA THR A 494 10.05 12.11 -24.28
C THR A 494 11.46 11.52 -24.29
N TRP A 495 11.64 10.35 -24.93
CA TRP A 495 12.88 9.57 -24.88
C TRP A 495 13.54 9.38 -26.26
N GLY A 496 12.93 9.86 -27.34
CA GLY A 496 13.40 9.67 -28.72
C GLY A 496 13.17 8.23 -29.23
N GLU A 497 13.85 7.85 -30.32
CA GLU A 497 13.92 6.44 -30.71
C GLU A 497 14.75 5.70 -29.66
N VAL A 498 14.11 4.78 -28.93
CA VAL A 498 14.78 3.90 -27.98
C VAL A 498 15.50 2.82 -28.79
N SER A 499 16.63 3.17 -29.39
CA SER A 499 17.50 2.28 -30.19
C SER A 499 18.41 1.41 -29.34
#